data_AF-A0A2J4ZF76-F1
#
_entry.id   AF-A0A2J4ZF76-F1
#
_cell.length_a   1.000
_cell.length_b   1.000
_cell.length_c   1.000
_cell.angle_alpha   90.00
_cell.angle_beta   90.00
_cell.angle_gamma   90.00
#
_symmetry.space_group_name_H-M   'P 1'
#
loop_
_entity.id
_entity.type
_entity.pdbx_description
1 polymer ?
#
loop_
_entity_poly.entity_id
_entity_poly.type
_entity_poly.pdbx_seq_one_letter_code
_entity_poly.pdbx_strand_id
1 'polypeptide(L)'
;MSFTITKSIACSKYYPDYGIAVDDGTEEVELTVTVVSVDSLSASACTVNYVVETGGVKSPYAQFTFDYAGGNPLAEAETALSLSLA
;
A
#
# COMPACT_ATOMS: atom_id res chain seq x y z
N MET A 1 -3.14 -11.84 -2.91
CA MET A 1 -3.22 -10.93 -4.06
C MET A 1 -2.21 -9.83 -3.81
N SER A 2 -1.13 -9.81 -4.58
CA SER A 2 0.02 -8.92 -4.39
C SER A 2 0.64 -8.51 -5.72
N PHE A 3 1.09 -7.27 -5.80
CA PHE A 3 1.78 -6.70 -6.97
C PHE A 3 2.94 -5.82 -6.51
N THR A 4 3.90 -5.59 -7.39
CA THR A 4 5.05 -4.73 -7.13
C THR A 4 4.94 -3.40 -7.87
N ILE A 5 5.38 -2.32 -7.24
CA ILE A 5 5.54 -1.01 -7.86
C ILE A 5 6.90 -0.45 -7.49
N THR A 6 7.50 0.34 -8.38
CA THR A 6 8.72 1.11 -8.07
C THR A 6 8.34 2.57 -7.93
N LYS A 7 8.76 3.20 -6.83
CA LYS A 7 8.54 4.62 -6.59
C LYS A 7 9.79 5.31 -6.08
N SER A 8 9.93 6.58 -6.44
CA SER A 8 10.81 7.51 -5.76
C SER A 8 10.15 7.97 -4.45
N ILE A 9 10.72 7.57 -3.31
CA ILE A 9 10.19 7.82 -1.97
C ILE A 9 11.15 8.71 -1.19
N ALA A 10 10.62 9.68 -0.46
CA ALA A 10 11.42 10.48 0.47
C ALA A 10 11.91 9.63 1.63
N CYS A 11 13.22 9.64 1.85
CA CYS A 11 13.88 8.92 2.91
C CYS A 11 14.30 9.89 4.02
N SER A 12 14.35 9.37 5.24
CA SER A 12 14.90 10.12 6.38
C SER A 12 15.82 9.23 7.18
N LYS A 13 16.95 9.81 7.61
CA LYS A 13 17.87 9.17 8.52
C LYS A 13 17.42 9.42 9.95
N TYR A 14 17.07 8.35 10.66
CA TYR A 14 16.61 8.42 12.05
C TYR A 14 17.74 8.15 13.05
N TYR A 15 17.94 9.07 13.99
CA TYR A 15 18.90 9.00 15.09
C TYR A 15 18.13 8.70 16.40
N PRO A 16 17.92 7.42 16.75
CA PRO A 16 16.97 7.02 17.79
C PRO A 16 17.35 7.51 19.19
N ASP A 17 18.64 7.57 19.52
CA ASP A 17 19.13 8.02 20.83
C ASP A 17 18.75 9.47 21.16
N TYR A 18 18.47 10.27 20.13
CA TYR A 18 18.11 11.68 20.26
C TYR A 18 16.69 11.97 19.74
N GLY A 19 15.99 10.98 19.17
CA GLY A 19 14.66 11.16 18.59
C GLY A 19 14.63 12.11 17.39
N ILE A 20 15.72 12.20 16.62
CA ILE A 20 15.85 13.15 15.51
C ILE A 20 15.72 12.41 14.17
N ALA A 21 14.88 12.92 13.27
CA ALA A 21 14.86 12.53 11.87
C ALA A 21 15.44 13.65 11.01
N VAL A 22 16.35 13.32 10.10
CA VAL A 22 16.95 14.26 9.15
C VAL A 22 16.57 13.82 7.74
N ASP A 23 16.20 14.77 6.89
CA ASP A 23 15.98 14.52 5.45
C ASP A 23 17.23 13.89 4.83
N ASP A 24 17.05 12.83 4.05
CA ASP A 24 18.13 12.11 3.36
C ASP A 24 17.82 11.97 1.85
N GLY A 25 17.03 12.90 1.30
CA GLY A 25 16.64 12.91 -0.10
C GLY A 25 15.60 11.84 -0.46
N THR A 26 15.72 11.29 -1.67
CA THR A 26 14.77 10.32 -2.24
C THR A 26 15.48 9.11 -2.80
N GLU A 27 14.89 7.93 -2.64
CA GLU A 27 15.39 6.67 -3.19
C GLU A 27 14.33 6.01 -4.09
N GLU A 28 14.77 5.34 -5.14
CA GLU A 28 13.93 4.42 -5.93
C GLU A 28 13.77 3.11 -5.15
N VAL A 29 12.55 2.83 -4.71
CA VAL A 29 12.24 1.69 -3.85
C VAL A 29 11.21 0.80 -4.54
N GLU A 30 11.52 -0.49 -4.63
CA GLU A 30 10.54 -1.51 -4.97
C GLU A 30 9.67 -1.79 -3.73
N LEU A 31 8.36 -1.65 -3.91
CA LEU A 31 7.34 -1.89 -2.90
C LEU A 31 6.48 -3.08 -3.33
N THR A 32 6.29 -4.04 -2.43
CA THR A 32 5.29 -5.09 -2.60
C THR A 32 4.01 -4.71 -1.88
N VAL A 33 2.95 -4.47 -2.64
CA VAL A 33 1.62 -4.14 -2.12
C VAL A 33 0.79 -5.42 -2.07
N THR A 34 0.20 -5.73 -0.91
CA THR A 34 -0.62 -6.94 -0.73
C THR A 34 -2.00 -6.56 -0.22
N VAL A 35 -3.04 -6.92 -0.96
CA VAL A 35 -4.42 -6.84 -0.49
C VAL A 35 -4.67 -8.04 0.42
N VAL A 36 -5.08 -7.77 1.66
CA VAL A 36 -5.14 -8.79 2.73
C VAL A 36 -6.56 -9.25 3.00
N SER A 37 -7.52 -8.32 3.12
CA SER A 37 -8.90 -8.66 3.45
C SER A 37 -9.89 -7.62 2.97
N VAL A 38 -11.15 -8.04 2.82
CA VAL A 38 -12.28 -7.13 2.65
C VAL A 38 -12.68 -6.59 4.02
N ASP A 39 -12.76 -5.27 4.14
CA ASP A 39 -13.26 -4.57 5.32
C ASP A 39 -14.77 -4.36 5.24
N SER A 40 -15.25 -3.85 4.10
CA SER A 40 -16.67 -3.65 3.83
C SER A 40 -17.00 -3.88 2.36
N LEU A 41 -18.23 -4.33 2.09
CA LEU A 41 -18.71 -4.61 0.74
C LEU A 41 -20.18 -4.23 0.59
N SER A 42 -20.48 -3.46 -0.45
CA SER A 42 -21.82 -3.06 -0.86
C SER A 42 -22.03 -3.37 -2.34
N ALA A 43 -23.22 -3.06 -2.87
CA ALA A 43 -23.55 -3.30 -4.27
C ALA A 43 -22.67 -2.51 -5.26
N SER A 44 -22.10 -1.38 -4.85
CA SER A 44 -21.34 -0.48 -5.74
C SER A 44 -19.98 -0.06 -5.19
N ALA A 45 -19.62 -0.41 -3.95
CA ALA A 45 -18.36 -0.01 -3.33
C ALA A 45 -17.81 -1.12 -2.44
N CYS A 46 -16.49 -1.23 -2.41
CA CYS A 46 -15.74 -2.18 -1.59
C CYS A 46 -14.57 -1.46 -0.92
N THR A 47 -14.37 -1.74 0.36
CA THR A 47 -13.19 -1.31 1.12
C THR A 47 -12.35 -2.53 1.47
N VAL A 48 -11.04 -2.45 1.23
CA VAL A 48 -10.08 -3.51 1.57
C VAL A 48 -9.00 -2.98 2.51
N ASN A 49 -8.43 -3.90 3.30
CA ASN A 49 -7.20 -3.69 4.03
C ASN A 49 -6.02 -4.19 3.19
N TYR A 50 -4.97 -3.39 3.06
CA TYR A 50 -3.73 -3.74 2.38
C TYR A 50 -2.51 -3.39 3.24
N VAL A 51 -1.38 -4.00 2.92
CA VAL A 51 -0.07 -3.67 3.49
C VAL A 51 0.92 -3.39 2.37
N VAL A 52 1.94 -2.60 2.68
CA VAL A 52 3.08 -2.34 1.81
C VAL A 52 4.32 -2.92 2.48
N GLU A 53 5.13 -3.66 1.73
CA GLU A 53 6.38 -4.24 2.19
C GLU A 53 7.57 -3.69 1.40
N THR A 54 8.65 -3.37 2.11
CA THR A 54 9.97 -3.09 1.52
C THR A 54 11.07 -3.52 2.46
N GLY A 55 12.19 -4.03 1.93
CA GLY A 55 13.29 -4.54 2.75
C GLY A 55 12.89 -5.65 3.74
N GLY A 56 11.83 -6.41 3.44
CA GLY A 56 11.27 -7.44 4.34
C GLY A 56 10.46 -6.90 5.53
N VAL A 57 10.20 -5.59 5.58
CA VAL A 57 9.42 -4.94 6.64
C VAL A 57 8.07 -4.50 6.09
N LYS A 58 6.99 -4.88 6.78
CA LYS A 58 5.61 -4.51 6.42
C LYS A 58 5.16 -3.25 7.14
N SER A 59 4.40 -2.42 6.43
CA SER A 59 3.64 -1.32 7.00
C SER A 59 2.52 -1.84 7.92
N PRO A 60 1.95 -0.97 8.77
CA PRO A 60 0.61 -1.18 9.30
C PRO A 60 -0.43 -1.36 8.18
N TYR A 61 -1.61 -1.87 8.54
CA TYR A 61 -2.73 -1.92 7.61
C TYR A 61 -3.17 -0.52 7.18
N ALA A 62 -3.37 -0.36 5.88
CA ALA A 62 -4.01 0.78 5.27
C ALA A 62 -5.32 0.33 4.60
N GLN A 63 -6.27 1.26 4.49
CA GLN A 63 -7.56 1.01 3.84
C GLN A 63 -7.60 1.65 2.47
N PHE A 64 -8.24 0.97 1.53
CA PHE A 64 -8.50 1.48 0.18
C PHE A 64 -9.93 1.17 -0.21
N THR A 65 -10.65 2.18 -0.72
CA THR A 65 -12.03 2.06 -1.17
C THR A 65 -12.09 2.31 -2.68
N PHE A 66 -12.86 1.49 -3.38
CA PHE A 66 -13.03 1.57 -4.83
C PHE A 66 -14.47 1.21 -5.25
N ASP A 67 -14.84 1.59 -6.46
CA ASP A 67 -16.10 1.21 -7.08
C ASP A 67 -16.11 -0.29 -7.41
N TYR A 68 -17.06 -1.02 -6.86
CA TYR A 68 -17.13 -2.48 -6.96
C TYR A 68 -18.01 -2.92 -8.13
N ALA A 69 -17.49 -3.77 -9.00
CA ALA A 69 -18.16 -4.23 -10.21
C ALA A 69 -18.97 -5.54 -10.03
N GLY A 70 -18.93 -6.15 -8.84
CA GLY A 70 -19.71 -7.34 -8.52
C GLY A 70 -18.99 -8.69 -8.68
N GLY A 71 -17.69 -8.69 -8.98
CA GLY A 71 -16.86 -9.88 -9.19
C GLY A 71 -16.13 -10.35 -7.92
N ASN A 72 -14.82 -10.61 -8.01
CA ASN A 72 -14.03 -10.98 -6.83
C ASN A 72 -13.47 -9.70 -6.18
N PRO A 73 -13.87 -9.37 -4.94
CA PRO A 73 -13.52 -8.09 -4.34
C PRO A 73 -12.02 -7.90 -4.12
N LEU A 74 -11.26 -8.98 -3.85
CA LEU A 74 -9.81 -8.88 -3.66
C LEU A 74 -9.08 -8.71 -5.00
N ALA A 75 -9.58 -9.35 -6.07
CA ALA A 75 -9.00 -9.24 -7.41
C ALA A 75 -9.23 -7.85 -8.01
N GLU A 76 -10.45 -7.34 -7.86
CA GLU A 76 -10.80 -5.99 -8.30
C GLU A 76 -10.05 -4.94 -7.48
N ALA A 77 -9.90 -5.15 -6.17
CA ALA A 77 -9.10 -4.27 -5.33
C ALA A 77 -7.63 -4.25 -5.75
N GLU A 78 -7.03 -5.40 -6.07
CA GLU A 78 -5.65 -5.46 -6.57
C GLU A 78 -5.48 -4.61 -7.84
N THR A 79 -6.45 -4.71 -8.75
CA THR A 79 -6.47 -3.94 -10.01
C THR A 79 -6.66 -2.45 -9.75
N ALA A 80 -7.65 -2.07 -8.95
CA ALA A 80 -7.95 -0.67 -8.65
C ALA A 80 -6.82 0.00 -7.85
N LEU A 81 -6.22 -0.72 -6.89
CA LEU A 81 -5.11 -0.22 -6.08
C LEU A 81 -3.83 -0.08 -6.90
N SER A 82 -3.53 -1.03 -7.79
CA SER A 82 -2.36 -0.90 -8.68
C SER A 82 -2.49 0.30 -9.63
N LEU A 83 -3.68 0.56 -10.16
CA LEU A 83 -3.95 1.76 -10.98
C LEU A 83 -3.88 3.06 -10.17
N SER A 84 -4.35 3.06 -8.92
CA SER A 84 -4.29 4.24 -8.06
C SER A 84 -2.87 4.57 -7.59
N LEU A 85 -1.96 3.59 -7.61
CA LEU A 85 -0.59 3.74 -7.15
C LEU A 85 0.43 3.81 -8.28
N ALA A 86 0.08 3.46 -9.52
CA ALA A 86 0.91 3.71 -10.71
C ALA A 86 1.14 5.22 -10.93
#